data_AF-A0ABC8YN82-F1
#
_entry.id   AF-A0ABC8YN82-F1
#
_cell.length_a   1.000
_cell.length_b   1.000
_cell.length_c   1.000
_cell.angle_alpha   90.00
_cell.angle_beta   90.00
_cell.angle_gamma   90.00
#
_symmetry.space_group_name_H-M   'P 1'
#
loop_
_entity.id
_entity.type
_entity.pdbx_description
1 polymer ?
#
loop_
_entity_poly.entity_id
_entity_poly.type
_entity_poly.pdbx_seq_one_letter_code
_entity_poly.pdbx_strand_id
1 'polypeptide(L)'
;MAKDVVMLREFQTFEDKARAIKLKTGVSDQLARMIKKWLLPGQKLAVGKHEYKTTIEASLGISCLCDDAVMELMWGLKNLMKTLVPGENLELTKEDCLPVSKGMMIVLKRHGIDVKPEMVNRQIVEMAQGLYECDWCVNKHVGSLQDALKEVSDINFKDWDPLKLASALKIICYPNEKCKYEMFSDDELPKLQALARSSEGKFFENTCLAIYNEIVWAYGFRDKVERRLRFLVEEARKSNTAEVGVDLPEKMSTSTYVDKREGV
;
A
#
# COMPACT_ATOMS: atom_id res chain seq x y z
N MET A 1 7.57 -6.73 -2.84
CA MET A 1 7.83 -5.30 -3.10
C MET A 1 8.36 -4.55 -1.88
N ALA A 2 7.63 -4.38 -0.78
CA ALA A 2 8.13 -3.56 0.33
C ALA A 2 9.42 -4.12 0.98
N LYS A 3 9.58 -5.45 1.02
CA LYS A 3 10.81 -6.13 1.48
C LYS A 3 12.00 -5.99 0.53
N ASP A 4 11.76 -5.59 -0.72
CA ASP A 4 12.78 -5.47 -1.76
C ASP A 4 13.35 -4.05 -1.84
N VAL A 5 12.72 -3.08 -1.15
CA VAL A 5 13.11 -1.66 -1.15
C VAL A 5 13.63 -1.17 0.21
N VAL A 6 13.40 -1.92 1.29
CA VAL A 6 13.89 -1.59 2.64
C VAL A 6 14.62 -2.79 3.25
N MET A 7 15.80 -2.54 3.81
CA MET A 7 16.58 -3.51 4.57
C MET A 7 16.87 -3.00 5.98
N LEU A 8 16.63 -3.85 7.00
CA LEU A 8 17.07 -3.56 8.37
C LEU A 8 18.59 -3.60 8.45
N ARG A 9 19.21 -2.49 8.89
CA ARG A 9 20.67 -2.40 9.11
C ARG A 9 21.07 -2.70 10.55
N GLU A 10 20.37 -2.09 11.50
CA GLU A 10 20.60 -2.30 12.93
C GLU A 10 19.32 -2.00 13.71
N PHE A 11 19.10 -2.72 14.80
CA PHE A 11 17.97 -2.54 15.69
C PHE A 11 18.45 -2.55 17.14
N GLN A 12 17.90 -1.66 17.95
CA GLN A 12 18.20 -1.58 19.38
C GLN A 12 16.95 -1.18 20.14
N THR A 13 16.59 -1.98 21.14
CA THR A 13 15.55 -1.64 22.10
C THR A 13 16.11 -0.69 23.16
N PHE A 14 15.35 0.35 23.48
CA PHE A 14 15.61 1.24 24.61
C PHE A 14 14.43 1.13 25.57
N GLU A 15 14.70 0.90 26.86
CA GLU A 15 13.66 0.78 27.90
C GLU A 15 12.79 2.05 28.00
N ASP A 16 13.44 3.21 27.87
CA ASP A 16 12.79 4.49 27.81
C ASP A 16 13.35 5.27 26.62
N LYS A 17 12.45 5.78 25.82
CA LYS A 17 12.73 6.68 24.69
C LYS A 17 13.62 7.86 25.08
N ALA A 18 13.43 8.38 26.29
CA ALA A 18 14.19 9.50 26.82
C ALA A 18 15.66 9.12 27.13
N ARG A 19 15.98 7.82 27.21
CA ARG A 19 17.38 7.35 27.27
C ARG A 19 18.06 7.34 25.90
N ALA A 20 17.29 7.29 24.82
CA ALA A 20 17.83 7.32 23.46
C ALA A 20 18.01 8.76 22.96
N ILE A 21 16.99 9.60 23.15
CA ILE A 21 16.95 10.96 22.61
C ILE A 21 16.12 11.89 23.49
N LYS A 22 16.66 13.07 23.78
CA LYS A 22 16.01 14.13 24.57
C LYS A 22 16.38 15.49 24.02
N LEU A 23 15.41 16.40 23.96
CA LEU A 23 15.63 17.75 23.42
C LEU A 23 16.76 18.51 24.14
N LYS A 24 16.87 18.36 25.48
CA LYS A 24 17.86 19.07 26.30
C LYS A 24 19.24 18.40 26.33
N THR A 25 19.31 17.08 26.32
CA THR A 25 20.56 16.32 26.50
C THR A 25 21.10 15.73 25.20
N GLY A 26 20.38 15.89 24.09
CA GLY A 26 20.79 15.41 22.79
C GLY A 26 20.53 13.92 22.57
N VAL A 27 21.38 13.32 21.73
CA VAL A 27 21.37 11.91 21.34
C VAL A 27 22.31 11.12 22.24
N SER A 28 21.90 9.93 22.70
CA SER A 28 22.77 9.07 23.51
C SER A 28 23.97 8.55 22.70
N ASP A 29 25.07 8.25 23.38
CA ASP A 29 26.28 7.71 22.73
C ASP A 29 25.99 6.43 21.93
N GLN A 30 25.06 5.60 22.42
CA GLN A 30 24.66 4.38 21.73
C GLN A 30 23.96 4.68 20.41
N LEU A 31 22.95 5.55 20.41
CA LEU A 31 22.23 5.94 19.19
C LEU A 31 23.16 6.71 18.22
N ALA A 32 24.04 7.56 18.74
CA ALA A 32 25.04 8.28 17.95
C ALA A 32 26.01 7.33 17.24
N ARG A 33 26.51 6.29 17.92
CA ARG A 33 27.36 5.26 17.31
C ARG A 33 26.64 4.50 16.21
N MET A 34 25.39 4.11 16.43
CA MET A 34 24.57 3.41 15.43
C MET A 34 24.41 4.27 14.16
N ILE A 35 24.02 5.54 14.31
CA ILE A 35 23.85 6.44 13.17
C ILE A 35 25.17 6.62 12.41
N LYS A 36 26.27 6.91 13.11
CA LYS A 36 27.58 7.13 12.47
C LYS A 36 28.15 5.90 11.78
N LYS A 37 27.81 4.70 12.26
CA LYS A 37 28.25 3.43 11.66
C LYS A 37 27.64 3.20 10.27
N TRP A 38 26.39 3.60 10.06
CA TRP A 38 25.64 3.29 8.84
C TRP A 38 25.43 4.48 7.89
N LEU A 39 25.58 5.72 8.38
CA LEU A 39 25.42 6.91 7.56
C LEU A 39 26.71 7.20 6.79
N LEU A 40 26.65 7.08 5.46
CA LEU A 40 27.80 7.38 4.60
C LEU A 40 27.93 8.90 4.35
N PRO A 41 29.14 9.40 4.04
CA PRO A 41 29.34 10.80 3.69
C PRO A 41 28.42 11.25 2.56
N GLY A 42 27.79 12.43 2.72
CA GLY A 42 26.86 13.00 1.75
C GLY A 42 25.41 12.49 1.84
N GLN A 43 25.14 11.45 2.64
CA GLN A 43 23.77 10.98 2.87
C GLN A 43 23.02 11.84 3.91
N LYS A 44 21.69 11.86 3.79
CA LYS A 44 20.79 12.46 4.78
C LYS A 44 20.05 11.36 5.53
N LEU A 45 19.88 11.53 6.84
CA LEU A 45 19.12 10.60 7.67
C LEU A 45 17.62 10.95 7.63
N ALA A 46 16.77 10.01 7.22
CA ALA A 46 15.32 10.17 7.32
C ALA A 46 14.85 9.94 8.77
N VAL A 47 14.14 10.90 9.34
CA VAL A 47 13.71 10.89 10.74
C VAL A 47 12.19 11.12 10.83
N GLY A 48 11.47 10.22 11.49
CA GLY A 48 10.00 10.26 11.55
C GLY A 48 9.37 11.28 12.52
N LYS A 49 10.18 12.15 13.16
CA LYS A 49 9.71 13.24 14.01
C LYS A 49 10.60 14.47 13.87
N HIS A 50 9.97 15.63 13.72
CA HIS A 50 10.69 16.90 13.55
C HIS A 50 11.55 17.24 14.77
N GLU A 51 11.06 17.01 15.99
CA GLU A 51 11.82 17.22 17.23
C GLU A 51 13.11 16.39 17.28
N TYR A 52 13.06 15.14 16.77
CA TYR A 52 14.23 14.27 16.71
C TYR A 52 15.18 14.67 15.61
N LYS A 53 14.65 15.12 14.48
CA LYS A 53 15.46 15.73 13.42
C LYS A 53 16.33 16.85 14.02
N THR A 54 15.71 17.85 14.64
CA THR A 54 16.42 18.99 15.24
C THR A 54 17.44 18.56 16.29
N THR A 55 17.06 17.61 17.15
CA THR A 55 17.95 17.11 18.21
C THR A 55 19.16 16.36 17.63
N ILE A 56 18.96 15.52 16.60
CA ILE A 56 20.02 14.73 15.97
C ILE A 56 20.97 15.64 15.18
N GLU A 57 20.45 16.58 14.40
CA GLU A 57 21.25 17.54 13.63
C GLU A 57 22.14 18.38 14.55
N ALA A 58 21.57 18.91 15.64
CA ALA A 58 22.32 19.69 16.64
C ALA A 58 23.38 18.86 17.38
N SER A 59 23.08 17.60 17.71
CA SER A 59 24.00 16.74 18.48
C SER A 59 25.15 16.18 17.64
N LEU A 60 24.89 15.83 16.38
CA LEU A 60 25.82 15.05 15.55
C LEU A 60 26.40 15.84 14.37
N GLY A 61 25.87 17.03 14.05
CA GLY A 61 26.31 17.83 12.91
C GLY A 61 26.03 17.19 11.54
N ILE A 62 25.01 16.33 11.45
CA ILE A 62 24.60 15.65 10.22
C ILE A 62 23.37 16.31 9.61
N SER A 63 23.07 16.03 8.34
CA SER A 63 21.84 16.47 7.68
C SER A 63 20.73 15.42 7.80
N CYS A 64 19.52 15.84 8.13
CA CYS A 64 18.35 14.97 8.24
C CYS A 64 17.17 15.42 7.36
N LEU A 65 16.26 14.50 7.06
CA LEU A 65 14.99 14.73 6.35
C LEU A 65 13.82 14.37 7.26
N CYS A 66 12.76 15.18 7.19
CA CYS A 66 11.49 14.97 7.92
C CYS A 66 10.39 15.70 7.15
N ASP A 67 10.14 15.26 5.92
CA ASP A 67 9.11 15.78 5.02
C ASP A 67 7.98 14.75 4.85
N ASP A 68 6.97 15.11 4.06
CA ASP A 68 5.81 14.24 3.78
C ASP A 68 6.21 12.86 3.23
N ALA A 69 7.26 12.78 2.40
CA ALA A 69 7.72 11.51 1.86
C ALA A 69 8.34 10.63 2.96
N VAL A 70 9.09 11.22 3.89
CA VAL A 70 9.59 10.53 5.09
C VAL A 70 8.43 10.06 5.96
N MET A 71 7.39 10.87 6.14
CA MET A 71 6.24 10.48 6.96
C MET A 71 5.47 9.29 6.36
N GLU A 72 5.26 9.28 5.04
CA GLU A 72 4.68 8.13 4.32
C GLU A 72 5.55 6.87 4.46
N LEU A 73 6.87 7.02 4.31
CA LEU A 73 7.82 5.91 4.51
C LEU A 73 7.72 5.35 5.93
N MET A 74 7.76 6.21 6.95
CA MET A 74 7.70 5.80 8.35
C MET A 74 6.38 5.10 8.68
N TRP A 75 5.26 5.55 8.09
CA TRP A 75 3.98 4.86 8.18
C TRP A 75 4.04 3.44 7.59
N GLY A 76 4.65 3.29 6.41
CA GLY A 76 4.85 1.98 5.77
C GLY A 76 5.75 1.06 6.60
N LEU A 77 6.89 1.56 7.09
CA LEU A 77 7.81 0.80 7.95
C LEU A 77 7.12 0.29 9.22
N LYS A 78 6.28 1.12 9.83
CA LYS A 78 5.51 0.77 11.01
C LYS A 78 4.57 -0.41 10.74
N ASN A 79 3.87 -0.40 9.62
CA ASN A 79 3.01 -1.52 9.18
C ASN A 79 3.80 -2.80 8.84
N LEU A 80 5.11 -2.69 8.60
CA LEU A 80 6.01 -3.82 8.33
C LEU A 80 6.85 -4.24 9.55
N MET A 81 6.66 -3.63 10.73
CA MET A 81 7.54 -3.85 11.90
C MET A 81 7.70 -5.33 12.25
N LYS A 82 6.61 -6.11 12.32
CA LYS A 82 6.67 -7.56 12.63
C LYS A 82 7.50 -8.35 11.60
N THR A 83 7.60 -7.86 10.36
CA THR A 83 8.44 -8.47 9.33
C THR A 83 9.89 -7.99 9.43
N LEU A 84 10.11 -6.70 9.61
CA LEU A 84 11.44 -6.08 9.62
C LEU A 84 12.20 -6.42 10.90
N VAL A 85 11.50 -6.48 12.03
CA VAL A 85 12.03 -6.75 13.37
C VAL A 85 11.23 -7.90 14.00
N PRO A 86 11.56 -9.17 13.71
CA PRO A 86 10.77 -10.32 14.17
C PRO A 86 10.67 -10.46 15.70
N GLY A 87 11.60 -9.87 16.46
CA GLY A 87 11.55 -9.83 17.93
C GLY A 87 10.65 -8.73 18.50
N GLU A 88 10.11 -7.85 17.65
CA GLU A 88 9.14 -6.84 18.07
C GLU A 88 7.74 -7.47 18.16
N ASN A 89 7.17 -7.41 19.36
CA ASN A 89 5.82 -7.93 19.62
C ASN A 89 4.77 -6.83 19.74
N LEU A 90 5.15 -5.55 19.61
CA LEU A 90 4.20 -4.45 19.69
C LEU A 90 3.12 -4.60 18.62
N GLU A 91 1.87 -4.65 19.08
CA GLU A 91 0.72 -4.61 18.20
C GLU A 91 0.41 -3.15 17.87
N LEU A 92 0.18 -2.86 16.59
CA LEU A 92 -0.22 -1.54 16.16
C LEU A 92 -1.64 -1.26 16.68
N THR A 93 -1.79 -0.16 17.41
CA THR A 93 -3.11 0.31 17.86
C THR A 93 -3.87 1.00 16.71
N LYS A 94 -5.14 1.39 16.94
CA LYS A 94 -5.88 2.19 15.96
C LYS A 94 -5.23 3.57 15.75
N GLU A 95 -4.74 4.19 16.82
CA GLU A 95 -4.03 5.46 16.78
C GLU A 95 -2.73 5.34 16.00
N ASP A 96 -2.10 4.17 16.04
CA ASP A 96 -0.86 3.90 15.32
C ASP A 96 -1.02 3.87 13.79
N CYS A 97 -2.25 3.65 13.30
CA CYS A 97 -2.61 3.71 11.89
C CYS A 97 -2.81 5.14 11.38
N LEU A 98 -2.86 6.13 12.28
CA LEU A 98 -3.10 7.54 11.94
C LEU A 98 -1.81 8.37 12.06
N PRO A 99 -1.57 9.33 11.14
CA PRO A 99 -2.36 9.63 9.94
C PRO A 99 -2.25 8.52 8.88
N VAL A 100 -3.32 8.30 8.11
CA VAL A 100 -3.36 7.26 7.07
C VAL A 100 -2.46 7.60 5.89
N SER A 101 -1.82 6.59 5.29
CA SER A 101 -1.03 6.77 4.07
C SER A 101 -1.85 7.37 2.92
N LYS A 102 -1.36 8.49 2.38
CA LYS A 102 -1.90 9.13 1.17
C LYS A 102 -1.84 8.18 -0.02
N GLY A 103 -0.73 7.44 -0.15
CA GLY A 103 -0.53 6.48 -1.24
C GLY A 103 -1.59 5.37 -1.21
N MET A 104 -1.86 4.81 -0.03
CA MET A 104 -2.91 3.81 0.15
C MET A 104 -4.29 4.37 -0.21
N MET A 105 -4.62 5.59 0.24
CA MET A 105 -5.88 6.24 -0.09
C MET A 105 -6.07 6.45 -1.60
N ILE A 106 -4.99 6.78 -2.33
CA ILE A 106 -5.03 6.89 -3.80
C ILE A 106 -5.35 5.54 -4.44
N VAL A 107 -4.72 4.45 -3.97
CA VAL A 107 -4.99 3.09 -4.47
C VAL A 107 -6.46 2.75 -4.25
N LEU A 108 -6.98 2.92 -3.02
CA LEU A 108 -8.37 2.63 -2.69
C LEU A 108 -9.35 3.43 -3.57
N LYS A 109 -9.09 4.73 -3.76
CA LYS A 109 -9.93 5.60 -4.59
C LYS A 109 -9.96 5.17 -6.06
N ARG A 110 -8.83 4.71 -6.62
CA ARG A 110 -8.77 4.20 -8.01
C ARG A 110 -9.69 2.99 -8.22
N HIS A 111 -9.87 2.18 -7.19
CA HIS A 111 -10.77 1.02 -7.19
C HIS A 111 -12.21 1.37 -6.75
N GLY A 112 -12.53 2.66 -6.59
CA GLY A 112 -13.86 3.11 -6.17
C GLY A 112 -14.22 2.63 -4.76
N ILE A 113 -13.23 2.54 -3.86
CA ILE A 113 -13.41 2.15 -2.46
C ILE A 113 -13.16 3.38 -1.60
N ASP A 114 -14.23 3.86 -0.94
CA ASP A 114 -14.19 5.01 -0.04
C ASP A 114 -13.99 4.58 1.41
N VAL A 115 -12.93 5.08 2.04
CA VAL A 115 -12.51 4.71 3.40
C VAL A 115 -12.21 5.98 4.19
N LYS A 116 -12.84 6.14 5.35
CA LYS A 116 -12.49 7.21 6.28
C LYS A 116 -11.28 6.81 7.14
N PRO A 117 -10.47 7.77 7.63
CA PRO A 117 -9.30 7.45 8.44
C PRO A 117 -9.57 6.51 9.61
N GLU A 118 -10.70 6.70 10.30
CA GLU A 118 -11.10 5.95 11.50
C GLU A 118 -11.50 4.50 11.20
N MET A 119 -11.73 4.17 9.92
CA MET A 119 -12.05 2.82 9.47
C MET A 119 -10.79 1.99 9.23
N VAL A 120 -9.62 2.63 9.06
CA VAL A 120 -8.39 1.95 8.68
C VAL A 120 -7.90 1.07 9.81
N ASN A 121 -7.80 -0.22 9.50
CA ASN A 121 -7.23 -1.23 10.36
C ASN A 121 -6.23 -2.08 9.57
N ARG A 122 -5.48 -2.93 10.27
CA ARG A 122 -4.45 -3.77 9.68
C ARG A 122 -4.95 -4.63 8.51
N GLN A 123 -6.15 -5.20 8.58
CA GLN A 123 -6.68 -6.03 7.51
C GLN A 123 -6.98 -5.21 6.25
N ILE A 124 -7.49 -3.99 6.40
CA ILE A 124 -7.70 -3.06 5.28
C ILE A 124 -6.35 -2.66 4.65
N VAL A 125 -5.32 -2.40 5.47
CA VAL A 125 -3.96 -2.10 4.97
C VAL A 125 -3.39 -3.27 4.16
N GLU A 126 -3.48 -4.50 4.69
CA GLU A 126 -3.00 -5.71 4.01
C GLU A 126 -3.73 -5.95 2.68
N MET A 127 -5.04 -5.75 2.63
CA MET A 127 -5.81 -5.89 1.39
C MET A 127 -5.52 -4.76 0.39
N ALA A 128 -5.34 -3.51 0.86
CA ALA A 128 -4.96 -2.40 0.00
C ALA A 128 -3.55 -2.60 -0.61
N GLN A 129 -2.62 -3.18 0.14
CA GLN A 129 -1.33 -3.61 -0.39
C GLN A 129 -1.50 -4.68 -1.48
N GLY A 130 -2.35 -5.69 -1.25
CA GLY A 130 -2.65 -6.71 -2.26
C GLY A 130 -3.19 -6.12 -3.56
N LEU A 131 -4.06 -5.11 -3.48
CA LEU A 131 -4.54 -4.36 -4.64
C LEU A 131 -3.41 -3.65 -5.39
N TYR A 132 -2.58 -2.91 -4.65
CA TYR A 132 -1.43 -2.22 -5.24
C TYR A 132 -0.48 -3.19 -5.95
N GLU A 133 -0.23 -4.36 -5.35
CA GLU A 133 0.61 -5.40 -5.94
C GLU A 133 0.00 -5.97 -7.24
N CYS A 134 -1.32 -6.14 -7.32
CA CYS A 134 -2.01 -6.51 -8.56
C CYS A 134 -1.83 -5.45 -9.64
N ASP A 135 -2.12 -4.19 -9.32
CA ASP A 135 -1.99 -3.08 -10.25
C ASP A 135 -0.56 -2.94 -10.76
N TRP A 136 0.42 -3.02 -9.87
CA TRP A 136 1.84 -2.99 -10.25
C TRP A 136 2.22 -4.16 -11.15
N CYS A 137 1.79 -5.37 -10.80
CA CYS A 137 2.08 -6.59 -11.55
C CYS A 137 1.62 -6.49 -13.01
N VAL A 138 0.46 -5.87 -13.22
CA VAL A 138 -0.10 -5.63 -14.54
C VAL A 138 0.63 -4.47 -15.23
N ASN A 139 0.74 -3.31 -14.56
CA ASN A 139 1.22 -2.07 -15.15
C ASN A 139 2.69 -2.12 -15.58
N LYS A 140 3.54 -2.90 -14.90
CA LYS A 140 4.96 -3.07 -15.28
C LYS A 140 5.15 -3.65 -16.69
N HIS A 141 4.15 -4.35 -17.22
CA HIS A 141 4.24 -5.05 -18.51
C HIS A 141 3.55 -4.31 -19.66
N VAL A 142 2.69 -3.33 -19.38
CA VAL A 142 1.81 -2.72 -20.40
C VAL A 142 2.60 -2.10 -21.56
N GLY A 143 3.64 -1.33 -21.26
CA GLY A 143 4.48 -0.73 -22.30
C GLY A 143 5.12 -1.78 -23.21
N SER A 144 5.78 -2.77 -22.61
CA SER A 144 6.43 -3.87 -23.33
C SER A 144 5.45 -4.68 -24.18
N LEU A 145 4.23 -4.93 -23.68
CA LEU A 145 3.18 -5.62 -24.44
C LEU A 145 2.73 -4.81 -25.65
N GLN A 146 2.51 -3.50 -25.47
CA GLN A 146 2.11 -2.62 -26.57
C GLN A 146 3.18 -2.52 -27.64
N ASP A 147 4.45 -2.44 -27.27
CA ASP A 147 5.54 -2.32 -28.22
C ASP A 147 5.76 -3.65 -28.97
N ALA A 148 5.76 -4.78 -28.27
CA ALA A 148 5.83 -6.10 -28.89
C ALA A 148 4.71 -6.35 -29.92
N LEU A 149 3.49 -5.90 -29.64
CA LEU A 149 2.36 -6.05 -30.55
C LEU A 149 2.44 -5.10 -31.77
N LYS A 150 2.94 -3.87 -31.60
CA LYS A 150 3.15 -2.93 -32.72
C LYS A 150 4.23 -3.41 -33.70
N GLU A 151 5.26 -4.10 -33.22
CA GLU A 151 6.34 -4.61 -34.08
C GLU A 151 5.86 -5.64 -35.10
N VAL A 152 4.76 -6.33 -34.79
CA VAL A 152 4.23 -7.39 -35.66
C VAL A 152 2.95 -6.98 -36.38
N SER A 153 2.36 -5.84 -36.06
CA SER A 153 1.04 -5.48 -36.55
C SER A 153 0.73 -3.99 -36.58
N ASP A 154 0.02 -3.57 -37.63
CA ASP A 154 -0.61 -2.25 -37.73
C ASP A 154 -1.96 -2.14 -36.99
N ILE A 155 -2.36 -3.18 -36.25
CA ILE A 155 -3.58 -3.14 -35.43
C ILE A 155 -3.43 -2.07 -34.35
N ASN A 156 -4.48 -1.26 -34.16
CA ASN A 156 -4.51 -0.30 -33.06
C ASN A 156 -4.87 -1.00 -31.75
N PHE A 157 -3.90 -1.13 -30.85
CA PHE A 157 -4.06 -1.74 -29.53
C PHE A 157 -4.27 -0.75 -28.39
N LYS A 158 -4.40 0.56 -28.67
CA LYS A 158 -4.42 1.60 -27.62
C LYS A 158 -5.55 1.46 -26.61
N ASP A 159 -6.72 1.00 -27.05
CA ASP A 159 -7.93 0.91 -26.21
C ASP A 159 -8.06 -0.45 -25.51
N TRP A 160 -7.09 -1.36 -25.72
CA TRP A 160 -7.13 -2.68 -25.12
C TRP A 160 -6.59 -2.64 -23.70
N ASP A 161 -7.31 -3.30 -22.79
CA ASP A 161 -6.84 -3.47 -21.43
C ASP A 161 -5.63 -4.44 -21.40
N PRO A 162 -4.81 -4.41 -20.33
CA PRO A 162 -3.62 -5.24 -20.20
C PRO A 162 -3.84 -6.75 -20.32
N LEU A 163 -4.98 -7.27 -19.85
CA LEU A 163 -5.32 -8.70 -19.98
C LEU A 163 -5.62 -9.05 -21.44
N LYS A 164 -6.32 -8.17 -22.16
CA LYS A 164 -6.57 -8.34 -23.59
C LYS A 164 -5.27 -8.29 -24.40
N LEU A 165 -4.37 -7.35 -24.10
CA LEU A 165 -3.04 -7.26 -24.72
C LEU A 165 -2.21 -8.55 -24.50
N ALA A 166 -2.13 -9.02 -23.25
CA ALA A 166 -1.37 -10.22 -22.91
C ALA A 166 -1.96 -11.47 -23.58
N SER A 167 -3.28 -11.57 -23.64
CA SER A 167 -3.97 -12.70 -24.29
C SER A 167 -3.74 -12.71 -25.80
N ALA A 168 -3.67 -11.54 -26.43
CA ALA A 168 -3.38 -11.43 -27.85
C ALA A 168 -1.95 -11.88 -28.17
N LEU A 169 -0.98 -11.44 -27.36
CA LEU A 169 0.40 -11.88 -27.51
C LEU A 169 0.54 -13.40 -27.27
N LYS A 170 -0.20 -13.96 -26.31
CA LYS A 170 -0.27 -15.41 -26.06
C LYS A 170 -0.81 -16.16 -27.28
N ILE A 171 -1.86 -15.66 -27.95
CA ILE A 171 -2.39 -16.27 -29.19
C ILE A 171 -1.35 -16.24 -30.32
N ILE A 172 -0.63 -15.13 -30.47
CA ILE A 172 0.40 -14.99 -31.51
C ILE A 172 1.58 -15.94 -31.24
N CYS A 173 2.03 -16.07 -29.99
CA CYS A 173 3.18 -16.92 -29.63
C CYS A 173 2.82 -18.41 -29.48
N TYR A 174 1.56 -18.74 -29.16
CA TYR A 174 1.09 -20.10 -28.91
C TYR A 174 -0.23 -20.38 -29.62
N PRO A 175 -0.27 -20.38 -30.96
CA PRO A 175 -1.52 -20.48 -31.74
C PRO A 175 -2.28 -21.80 -31.55
N ASN A 176 -1.59 -22.85 -31.08
CA ASN A 176 -2.17 -24.18 -30.86
C ASN A 176 -2.72 -24.37 -29.45
N GLU A 177 -2.48 -23.45 -28.51
CA GLU A 177 -3.00 -23.53 -27.15
C GLU A 177 -4.36 -22.86 -27.02
N LYS A 178 -5.22 -23.41 -26.17
CA LYS A 178 -6.53 -22.80 -25.88
C LYS A 178 -6.35 -21.52 -25.06
N CYS A 179 -6.65 -20.38 -25.67
CA CYS A 179 -6.80 -19.10 -24.96
C CYS A 179 -8.29 -18.81 -24.70
N LYS A 180 -8.57 -17.90 -23.76
CA LYS A 180 -9.93 -17.37 -23.59
C LYS A 180 -10.24 -16.42 -24.76
N TYR A 181 -10.80 -16.96 -25.83
CA TYR A 181 -11.12 -16.21 -27.04
C TYR A 181 -12.29 -15.23 -26.88
N GLU A 182 -13.10 -15.42 -25.82
CA GLU A 182 -14.32 -14.65 -25.51
C GLU A 182 -14.09 -13.13 -25.37
N MET A 183 -12.84 -12.69 -25.17
CA MET A 183 -12.49 -11.27 -25.05
C MET A 183 -12.17 -10.58 -26.39
N PHE A 184 -12.11 -11.33 -27.49
CA PHE A 184 -11.84 -10.81 -28.83
C PHE A 184 -13.11 -10.85 -29.67
N SER A 185 -13.30 -9.82 -30.49
CA SER A 185 -14.38 -9.82 -31.48
C SER A 185 -14.10 -10.80 -32.63
N ASP A 186 -15.17 -11.13 -33.37
CA ASP A 186 -15.10 -12.01 -34.55
C ASP A 186 -14.14 -11.50 -35.63
N ASP A 187 -13.85 -10.20 -35.67
CA ASP A 187 -12.90 -9.60 -36.61
C ASP A 187 -11.46 -9.49 -36.07
N GLU A 188 -11.27 -9.46 -34.75
CA GLU A 188 -9.95 -9.39 -34.10
C GLU A 188 -9.23 -10.73 -34.13
N LEU A 189 -9.95 -11.82 -33.79
CA LEU A 189 -9.35 -13.14 -33.62
C LEU A 189 -8.70 -13.69 -34.90
N PRO A 190 -9.35 -13.62 -36.10
CA PRO A 190 -8.72 -14.08 -37.34
C PRO A 190 -7.44 -13.30 -37.68
N LYS A 191 -7.39 -12.00 -37.35
CA LYS A 191 -6.20 -11.16 -37.57
C LYS A 191 -5.04 -11.62 -36.69
N LEU A 192 -5.30 -11.89 -35.40
CA LEU A 192 -4.29 -12.42 -34.47
C LEU A 192 -3.77 -13.80 -34.90
N GLN A 193 -4.63 -14.68 -35.40
CA GLN A 193 -4.22 -15.99 -35.92
C GLN A 193 -3.40 -15.88 -37.21
N ALA A 194 -3.71 -14.92 -38.08
CA ALA A 194 -2.88 -14.65 -39.25
C ALA A 194 -1.49 -14.15 -38.84
N LEU A 195 -1.40 -13.27 -37.84
CA LEU A 195 -0.14 -12.77 -37.29
C LEU A 195 0.72 -13.87 -36.68
N ALA A 196 0.12 -14.85 -36.01
CA ALA A 196 0.83 -16.00 -35.45
C ALA A 196 1.65 -16.71 -36.53
N ARG A 197 1.07 -16.90 -37.74
CA ARG A 197 1.75 -17.56 -38.87
C ARG A 197 2.89 -16.72 -39.45
N SER A 198 2.81 -15.40 -39.39
CA SER A 198 3.81 -14.49 -39.98
C SER A 198 4.87 -13.99 -39.00
N SER A 199 4.77 -14.35 -37.72
CA SER A 199 5.63 -13.84 -36.64
C SER A 199 6.47 -14.91 -35.96
N GLU A 200 6.64 -16.07 -36.62
CA GLU A 200 7.44 -17.19 -36.12
C GLU A 200 8.87 -16.73 -35.81
N GLY A 201 9.36 -17.04 -34.60
CA GLY A 201 10.69 -16.68 -34.13
C GLY A 201 10.91 -15.21 -33.74
N LYS A 202 9.88 -14.34 -33.81
CA LYS A 202 9.99 -12.92 -33.41
C LYS A 202 9.86 -12.68 -31.91
N PHE A 203 9.31 -13.64 -31.17
CA PHE A 203 9.06 -13.52 -29.74
C PHE A 203 9.80 -14.58 -28.95
N PHE A 204 10.24 -14.20 -27.75
CA PHE A 204 10.66 -15.16 -26.73
C PHE A 204 9.40 -15.76 -26.09
N GLU A 205 8.94 -16.89 -26.63
CA GLU A 205 7.70 -17.54 -26.24
C GLU A 205 7.56 -17.71 -24.72
N ASN A 206 8.60 -18.22 -24.06
CA ASN A 206 8.63 -18.43 -22.61
C ASN A 206 8.42 -17.13 -21.82
N THR A 207 8.99 -16.01 -22.29
CA THR A 207 8.80 -14.70 -21.66
C THR A 207 7.37 -14.22 -21.84
N CYS A 208 6.79 -14.39 -23.03
CA CYS A 208 5.40 -14.02 -23.31
C CYS A 208 4.43 -14.83 -22.45
N LEU A 209 4.69 -16.13 -22.27
CA LEU A 209 3.89 -17.00 -21.41
C LEU A 209 4.00 -16.61 -19.93
N ALA A 210 5.21 -16.30 -19.45
CA ALA A 210 5.41 -15.83 -18.07
C ALA A 210 4.62 -14.54 -17.81
N ILE A 211 4.72 -13.55 -18.71
CA ILE A 211 3.97 -12.29 -18.61
C ILE A 211 2.46 -12.53 -18.62
N TYR A 212 1.96 -13.36 -19.54
CA TYR A 212 0.55 -13.73 -19.59
C TYR A 212 0.06 -14.37 -18.28
N ASN A 213 0.81 -15.34 -17.76
CA ASN A 213 0.45 -16.02 -16.52
C ASN A 213 0.45 -15.07 -15.31
N GLU A 214 1.43 -14.17 -15.22
CA GLU A 214 1.47 -13.14 -14.18
C GLU A 214 0.25 -12.23 -14.22
N ILE A 215 -0.15 -11.76 -15.42
CA ILE A 215 -1.30 -10.87 -15.60
C ILE A 215 -2.61 -11.60 -15.30
N VAL A 216 -2.80 -12.82 -15.81
CA VAL A 216 -4.00 -13.63 -15.51
C VAL A 216 -4.13 -13.90 -14.02
N TRP A 217 -3.01 -14.23 -13.36
CA TRP A 217 -2.99 -14.42 -11.92
C TRP A 217 -3.36 -13.12 -11.19
N ALA A 218 -2.77 -11.99 -11.57
CA ALA A 218 -3.04 -10.70 -10.94
C ALA A 218 -4.51 -10.29 -11.07
N TYR A 219 -5.14 -10.46 -12.23
CA TYR A 219 -6.56 -10.20 -12.42
C TYR A 219 -7.44 -11.11 -11.54
N GLY A 220 -7.15 -12.42 -11.52
CA GLY A 220 -7.91 -13.37 -10.71
C GLY A 220 -7.73 -13.18 -9.20
N PHE A 221 -6.55 -12.72 -8.77
CA PHE A 221 -6.28 -12.38 -7.37
C PHE A 221 -6.93 -11.05 -6.98
N ARG A 222 -6.87 -10.03 -7.84
CA ARG A 222 -7.49 -8.72 -7.64
C ARG A 222 -8.97 -8.83 -7.27
N ASP A 223 -9.75 -9.62 -8.02
CA ASP A 223 -11.18 -9.81 -7.75
C ASP A 223 -11.46 -10.41 -6.35
N LYS A 224 -10.54 -11.23 -5.82
CA LYS A 224 -10.66 -11.80 -4.46
C LYS A 224 -10.34 -10.73 -3.41
N VAL A 225 -9.27 -9.99 -3.63
CA VAL A 225 -8.83 -8.90 -2.74
C VAL A 225 -9.87 -7.79 -2.68
N GLU A 226 -10.38 -7.33 -3.82
CA GLU A 226 -11.43 -6.30 -3.88
C GLU A 226 -12.68 -6.70 -3.11
N ARG A 227 -13.16 -7.94 -3.32
CA ARG A 227 -14.34 -8.44 -2.59
C ARG A 227 -14.11 -8.47 -1.09
N ARG A 228 -12.96 -8.97 -0.64
CA ARG A 228 -12.63 -9.01 0.78
C ARG A 228 -12.50 -7.60 1.37
N LEU A 229 -11.86 -6.69 0.64
CA LEU A 229 -11.67 -5.32 1.06
C LEU A 229 -13.01 -4.57 1.19
N ARG A 230 -13.91 -4.69 0.20
CA ARG A 230 -15.25 -4.09 0.28
C ARG A 230 -16.03 -4.62 1.49
N PHE A 231 -15.95 -5.93 1.76
CA PHE A 231 -16.55 -6.52 2.95
C PHE A 231 -15.99 -5.90 4.24
N LEU A 232 -14.67 -5.80 4.38
CA LEU A 232 -14.02 -5.21 5.56
C LEU A 232 -14.38 -3.73 5.77
N VAL A 233 -14.49 -2.97 4.68
CA VAL A 233 -14.89 -1.55 4.71
C VAL A 233 -16.33 -1.41 5.20
N GLU A 234 -17.24 -2.28 4.75
CA GLU A 234 -18.63 -2.27 5.24
C GLU A 234 -18.74 -2.68 6.72
N GLU A 235 -17.94 -3.66 7.17
CA GLU A 235 -17.87 -4.01 8.59
C GLU A 235 -17.39 -2.83 9.44
N ALA A 236 -16.28 -2.19 9.04
CA ALA A 236 -15.73 -1.03 9.74
C ALA A 236 -16.72 0.14 9.78
N ARG A 237 -17.49 0.35 8.69
CA ARG A 237 -18.52 1.39 8.62
C ARG A 237 -19.62 1.16 9.67
N LYS A 238 -20.09 -0.08 9.81
CA LYS A 238 -21.13 -0.46 10.79
C LYS A 238 -20.66 -0.28 12.23
N SER A 239 -19.43 -0.73 12.53
CA SER A 239 -18.83 -0.56 13.86
C SER A 239 -18.71 0.91 14.25
N ASN A 240 -18.27 1.77 13.33
CA ASN A 240 -18.13 3.20 13.60
C ASN A 240 -19.49 3.89 13.79
N THR A 241 -20.56 3.46 13.09
CA THR A 241 -21.91 4.01 13.34
C THR A 241 -22.51 3.59 14.68
N ALA A 242 -22.15 2.40 15.18
CA ALA A 242 -22.62 1.93 16.48
C ALA A 242 -21.94 2.67 17.65
N GLU A 243 -20.67 3.05 17.51
CA GLU A 243 -19.93 3.82 18.51
C GLU A 243 -20.45 5.28 18.65
N VAL A 244 -21.01 5.86 17.57
CA VAL A 244 -21.58 7.23 17.58
C VAL A 244 -23.02 7.28 18.13
N GLY A 245 -23.72 6.14 18.20
CA GLY A 245 -25.12 6.05 18.64
C GLY A 245 -25.32 5.93 20.16
N VAL A 246 -24.26 6.03 20.97
CA VAL A 246 -24.32 5.88 22.43
C VAL A 246 -24.11 7.24 23.11
N ASP A 247 -25.08 8.16 22.96
CA ASP A 247 -25.20 9.32 23.84
C ASP A 247 -26.10 8.99 25.04
N LEU A 248 -25.61 9.30 26.25
CA LEU A 248 -26.28 9.04 27.54
C LEU A 248 -27.64 9.78 27.63
N PRO A 249 -28.64 9.24 28.36
CA PRO A 249 -29.88 9.96 28.60
C PRO A 249 -29.63 11.24 29.42
N GLU A 250 -30.22 12.33 28.93
CA GLU A 250 -30.28 13.64 29.59
C GLU A 250 -30.62 13.49 31.08
N LYS A 251 -29.71 13.96 31.94
CA LYS A 251 -30.07 14.31 33.31
C LYS A 251 -31.08 15.45 33.23
N MET A 252 -32.35 15.15 33.50
CA MET A 252 -33.38 16.17 33.73
C MET A 252 -32.87 17.16 34.78
N SER A 253 -32.76 18.41 34.35
CA SER A 253 -32.48 19.57 35.18
C SER A 253 -33.61 19.78 36.20
N THR A 254 -33.20 19.91 37.46
CA THR A 254 -33.71 20.86 38.46
C THR A 254 -35.09 21.48 38.21
N SER A 255 -36.08 21.05 38.98
CA SER A 255 -37.24 21.90 39.31
C SER A 255 -37.05 22.49 40.71
N THR A 256 -37.13 23.81 40.75
CA THR A 256 -37.05 24.73 41.88
C THR A 256 -38.16 24.55 42.93
N TYR A 257 -37.78 24.75 44.20
CA TYR A 257 -38.49 25.40 45.31
C TYR A 257 -40.01 25.20 45.50
N VAL A 258 -40.43 24.74 46.69
CA VAL A 258 -41.13 25.56 47.70
C VAL A 258 -40.84 25.00 49.10
N ASP A 259 -40.16 25.81 49.91
CA ASP A 259 -40.14 25.73 51.38
C ASP A 259 -41.45 26.34 51.90
N LYS A 260 -42.23 25.56 52.65
CA LYS A 260 -43.26 26.05 53.57
C LYS A 260 -43.19 25.24 54.85
N ARG A 261 -42.84 25.95 55.92
CA ARG A 261 -43.05 25.60 57.33
C ARG A 261 -44.54 25.41 57.65
N GLU A 262 -44.77 24.96 58.89
CA GLU A 262 -46.03 24.69 59.62
C GLU A 262 -46.47 23.22 59.48
N GLY A 263 -46.71 22.42 60.53
CA GLY A 263 -46.75 22.62 61.98
C GLY A 263 -47.45 21.40 62.60
N VAL A 264 -47.12 21.12 63.87
CA VAL A 264 -47.59 20.04 64.78
C VAL A 264 -46.89 18.68 64.63
#